data_AF-A0A432PQH8-F1
#
_entry.id   AF-A0A432PQH8-F1
#
_cell.length_a   1.000
_cell.length_b   1.000
_cell.length_c   1.000
_cell.angle_alpha   90.00
_cell.angle_beta   90.00
_cell.angle_gamma   90.00
#
_symmetry.space_group_name_H-M   'P 1'
#
loop_
_entity.id
_entity.type
_entity.pdbx_description
1 polymer ?
#
loop_
_entity_poly.entity_id
_entity_poly.type
_entity_poly.pdbx_seq_one_letter_code
_entity_poly.pdbx_strand_id
1 'polypeptide(L)'
;MISPEIAARPQASALGGIDQSEPMLPLELLELELSLEGYAGGDAGFCEAVRRAAERSGGELLFDLPAAGLVQDCRRIAVLRIPGDGQEMRVVLALLDYAGTEIRMQAPDEETAPLVRFADAFIELLERI
;
A
#
# COMPACT_ATOMS: atom_id res chain seq x y z
N MET A 1 35.08 -31.21 50.81
CA MET A 1 33.89 -31.52 49.99
C MET A 1 33.78 -30.43 48.95
N ILE A 2 33.94 -30.81 47.68
CA ILE A 2 33.89 -29.91 46.52
C ILE A 2 32.50 -30.12 45.91
N SER A 3 31.66 -29.08 45.87
CA SER A 3 30.37 -29.10 45.18
C SER A 3 30.43 -28.16 43.97
N PRO A 4 29.77 -28.52 42.85
CA PRO A 4 30.20 -28.15 41.51
C PRO A 4 29.39 -27.01 40.89
N GLU A 5 30.11 -26.29 40.02
CA GLU A 5 29.72 -25.80 38.70
C GLU A 5 28.29 -25.29 38.43
N ILE A 6 28.22 -23.99 38.19
CA ILE A 6 27.11 -23.26 37.57
C ILE A 6 27.00 -23.72 36.11
N ALA A 7 26.00 -24.55 35.82
CA ALA A 7 25.66 -24.97 34.46
C ALA A 7 24.70 -23.98 33.78
N ALA A 8 24.94 -23.81 32.49
CA ALA A 8 24.46 -22.75 31.63
C ALA A 8 23.03 -22.94 31.08
N ARG A 9 22.39 -21.79 30.79
CA ARG A 9 21.32 -21.50 29.81
C ARG A 9 19.92 -22.16 29.99
N PRO A 10 18.84 -21.37 29.92
CA PRO A 10 17.51 -21.91 29.64
C PRO A 10 17.48 -22.46 28.21
N GLN A 11 17.18 -23.74 28.07
CA GLN A 11 16.86 -24.39 26.80
C GLN A 11 15.55 -23.81 26.26
N ALA A 12 15.60 -23.20 25.07
CA ALA A 12 14.42 -23.00 24.24
C ALA A 12 13.92 -24.39 23.80
N SER A 13 12.89 -24.89 24.48
CA SER A 13 12.26 -26.17 24.14
C SER A 13 11.63 -26.09 22.75
N ALA A 14 11.86 -27.17 22.01
CA ALA A 14 11.53 -27.39 20.62
C ALA A 14 10.07 -27.07 20.26
N LEU A 15 9.90 -26.49 19.07
CA LEU A 15 8.63 -26.47 18.34
C LEU A 15 8.11 -27.91 18.19
N GLY A 16 7.07 -28.23 18.96
CA GLY A 16 6.27 -29.43 18.83
C GLY A 16 5.32 -29.33 17.63
N GLY A 17 4.97 -30.49 17.08
CA GLY A 17 4.31 -30.68 15.79
C GLY A 17 3.07 -29.83 15.53
N ILE A 18 2.97 -29.37 14.27
CA ILE A 18 1.79 -28.77 13.67
C ILE A 18 0.73 -29.86 13.42
N ASP A 19 -0.24 -29.95 14.33
CA ASP A 19 -1.53 -30.61 14.09
C ASP A 19 -2.39 -29.71 13.18
N GLN A 20 -3.12 -30.29 12.23
CA GLN A 20 -3.94 -29.59 11.24
C GLN A 20 -5.30 -29.12 11.79
N SER A 21 -5.27 -28.43 12.91
CA SER A 21 -6.40 -27.62 13.38
C SER A 21 -5.94 -26.17 13.27
N GLU A 22 -6.73 -25.31 12.62
CA GLU A 22 -6.42 -23.89 12.37
C GLU A 22 -5.57 -23.30 13.51
N PRO A 23 -4.39 -22.74 13.22
CA PRO A 23 -3.57 -22.18 14.27
C PRO A 23 -4.36 -21.01 14.84
N MET A 24 -5.01 -21.23 15.99
CA MET A 24 -5.48 -20.15 16.84
C MET A 24 -4.23 -19.34 17.15
N LEU A 25 -4.06 -18.25 16.41
CA LEU A 25 -2.98 -17.30 16.63
C LEU A 25 -3.03 -16.94 18.11
N PRO A 26 -1.91 -17.12 18.85
CA PRO A 26 -1.79 -16.69 20.23
C PRO A 26 -2.37 -15.28 20.41
N LEU A 27 -3.15 -15.07 21.48
CA LEU A 27 -3.88 -13.81 21.70
C LEU A 27 -2.97 -12.57 21.61
N GLU A 28 -1.73 -12.72 22.05
CA GLU A 28 -0.66 -11.70 21.96
C GLU A 28 -0.29 -11.33 20.51
N LEU A 29 -0.33 -12.29 19.58
CA LEU A 29 -0.09 -12.04 18.16
C LEU A 29 -1.31 -11.37 17.51
N LEU A 30 -2.52 -11.76 17.89
CA LEU A 30 -3.75 -11.10 17.43
C LEU A 30 -3.81 -9.64 17.91
N GLU A 31 -3.45 -9.36 19.15
CA GLU A 31 -3.37 -7.98 19.68
C GLU A 31 -2.33 -7.14 18.95
N LEU A 32 -1.21 -7.74 18.55
CA LEU A 32 -0.19 -7.09 17.73
C LEU A 32 -0.72 -6.77 16.33
N GLU A 33 -1.39 -7.72 15.67
CA GLU A 33 -2.03 -7.51 14.36
C GLU A 33 -3.06 -6.36 14.42
N LEU A 34 -3.92 -6.35 15.44
CA LEU A 34 -4.91 -5.28 15.66
C LEU A 34 -4.26 -3.92 15.96
N SER A 35 -3.14 -3.92 16.69
CA SER A 35 -2.35 -2.71 16.93
C SER A 35 -1.65 -2.20 15.67
N LEU A 36 -1.31 -3.11 14.75
CA LEU A 36 -0.71 -2.82 13.45
C LEU A 36 -1.75 -2.49 12.36
N GLU A 37 -3.02 -2.85 12.56
CA GLU A 37 -4.10 -2.60 11.60
C GLU A 37 -4.40 -1.10 11.41
N GLY A 38 -3.91 -0.25 12.32
CA GLY A 38 -3.80 1.21 12.17
C GLY A 38 -2.40 1.72 11.79
N TYR A 39 -1.36 0.89 11.92
CA TYR A 39 -0.02 1.16 11.41
C TYR A 39 0.02 0.76 9.93
N ALA A 40 -0.67 1.55 9.11
CA ALA A 40 -0.69 1.39 7.66
C ALA A 40 0.68 1.76 7.06
N GLY A 41 1.67 0.88 7.22
CA GLY A 41 2.96 1.00 6.57
C GLY A 41 2.80 0.99 5.05
N GLY A 42 2.96 2.15 4.43
CA GLY A 42 3.12 2.35 2.98
C GLY A 42 1.84 2.16 2.16
N ASP A 43 1.33 0.92 2.03
CA ASP A 43 0.43 0.57 0.93
C ASP A 43 -1.07 0.83 1.21
N ALA A 44 -1.58 0.42 2.37
CA ALA A 44 -2.98 0.64 2.72
C ALA A 44 -3.27 2.13 3.02
N GLY A 45 -2.27 2.85 3.55
CA GLY A 45 -2.37 4.28 3.83
C GLY A 45 -2.26 5.14 2.57
N PHE A 46 -1.52 4.69 1.56
CA PHE A 46 -1.32 5.42 0.32
C PHE A 46 -2.64 5.69 -0.42
N CYS A 47 -3.41 4.65 -0.71
CA CYS A 47 -4.66 4.78 -1.49
C CYS A 47 -5.65 5.72 -0.78
N GLU A 48 -5.83 5.57 0.52
CA GLU A 48 -6.70 6.43 1.32
C GLU A 48 -6.18 7.87 1.44
N ALA A 49 -4.86 8.07 1.62
CA ALA A 49 -4.28 9.40 1.66
C ALA A 49 -4.48 10.14 0.33
N VAL A 50 -4.26 9.43 -0.79
CA VAL A 50 -4.43 9.93 -2.14
C VAL A 50 -5.90 10.22 -2.44
N ARG A 51 -6.82 9.31 -2.10
CA ARG A 51 -8.27 9.51 -2.23
C ARG A 51 -8.72 10.77 -1.49
N ARG A 52 -8.37 10.90 -0.22
CA ARG A 52 -8.73 12.08 0.59
C ARG A 52 -8.11 13.36 0.05
N ALA A 53 -6.90 13.30 -0.53
CA ALA A 53 -6.29 14.46 -1.15
C ALA A 53 -7.03 14.89 -2.43
N ALA A 54 -7.43 13.93 -3.27
CA ALA A 54 -8.21 14.15 -4.46
C ALA A 54 -9.54 14.83 -4.14
N GLU A 55 -10.30 14.27 -3.19
CA GLU A 55 -11.60 14.80 -2.77
C GLU A 55 -11.50 16.25 -2.28
N ARG A 56 -10.46 16.57 -1.49
CA ARG A 56 -10.21 17.95 -1.04
C ARG A 56 -9.88 18.92 -2.17
N SER A 57 -9.33 18.42 -3.27
CA SER A 57 -9.04 19.22 -4.47
C SER A 57 -10.22 19.30 -5.45
N GLY A 58 -11.36 18.68 -5.15
CA GLY A 58 -12.48 18.56 -6.07
C GLY A 58 -12.22 17.58 -7.22
N GLY A 59 -11.26 16.67 -7.02
CA GLY A 59 -10.93 15.58 -7.94
C GLY A 59 -11.34 14.23 -7.38
N GLU A 60 -11.07 13.20 -8.16
CA GLU A 60 -11.48 11.82 -7.90
C GLU A 60 -10.31 10.86 -8.14
N LEU A 61 -10.20 9.85 -7.27
CA LEU A 61 -9.33 8.70 -7.50
C LEU A 61 -10.03 7.75 -8.46
N LEU A 62 -9.40 7.45 -9.59
CA LEU A 62 -9.96 6.52 -10.59
C LEU A 62 -9.66 5.07 -10.20
N PHE A 63 -8.38 4.74 -10.03
CA PHE A 63 -7.93 3.41 -9.65
C PHE A 63 -6.48 3.47 -9.14
N ASP A 64 -6.06 2.42 -8.44
CA ASP A 64 -4.68 2.22 -8.01
C ASP A 64 -4.16 0.85 -8.43
N LEU A 65 -2.86 0.76 -8.67
CA LEU A 65 -2.20 -0.45 -9.15
C LEU A 65 -0.77 -0.58 -8.58
N PRO A 66 -0.28 -1.81 -8.36
CA PRO A 66 1.14 -2.02 -8.09
C PRO A 66 1.94 -1.58 -9.33
N ALA A 67 3.03 -0.84 -9.13
CA ALA A 67 3.82 -0.33 -10.24
C ALA A 67 4.34 -1.46 -11.14
N ALA A 68 4.73 -2.61 -10.57
CA ALA A 68 5.04 -3.84 -11.31
C ALA A 68 5.97 -3.66 -12.54
N GLY A 69 6.90 -2.70 -12.47
CA GLY A 69 7.82 -2.38 -13.57
C GLY A 69 7.32 -1.33 -14.58
N LEU A 70 6.15 -0.73 -14.37
CA LEU A 70 5.61 0.38 -15.16
C LEU A 70 6.39 1.69 -14.93
N VAL A 71 6.92 1.89 -13.73
CA VAL A 71 7.74 3.05 -13.37
C VAL A 71 8.87 2.60 -12.45
N GLN A 72 10.09 3.09 -12.71
CA GLN A 72 11.28 2.81 -11.89
C GLN A 72 11.14 3.35 -10.47
N ASP A 73 11.70 2.63 -9.49
CA ASP A 73 11.71 3.00 -8.07
C ASP A 73 10.33 3.30 -7.46
N CYS A 74 9.28 2.75 -8.07
CA CYS A 74 7.89 2.96 -7.67
C CYS A 74 7.30 1.64 -7.14
N ARG A 75 6.56 1.72 -6.03
CA ARG A 75 5.85 0.58 -5.44
C ARG A 75 4.41 0.51 -5.93
N ARG A 76 3.71 1.64 -5.91
CA ARG A 76 2.30 1.77 -6.31
C ARG A 76 2.07 3.07 -7.06
N ILE A 77 1.12 3.02 -7.97
CA ILE A 77 0.67 4.16 -8.75
C ILE A 77 -0.83 4.29 -8.53
N ALA A 78 -1.28 5.49 -8.17
CA ALA A 78 -2.68 5.85 -8.14
C ALA A 78 -2.95 6.87 -9.24
N VAL A 79 -4.01 6.64 -10.02
CA VAL A 79 -4.40 7.51 -11.13
C VAL A 79 -5.61 8.32 -10.72
N LEU A 80 -5.51 9.64 -10.88
CA LEU A 80 -6.49 10.60 -10.39
C LEU A 80 -6.95 11.53 -11.48
N ARG A 81 -8.17 12.02 -11.37
CA ARG A 81 -8.72 13.10 -12.17
C ARG A 81 -8.92 14.32 -11.29
N ILE A 82 -8.21 15.41 -11.54
CA ILE A 82 -8.31 16.65 -10.75
C ILE A 82 -8.67 17.84 -11.64
N PRO A 83 -9.34 18.89 -11.11
CA PRO A 83 -9.61 20.10 -11.88
C PRO A 83 -8.31 20.84 -12.21
N GLY A 84 -8.14 21.24 -13.47
CA GLY A 84 -7.07 22.11 -13.93
C GLY A 84 -7.41 23.61 -13.82
N ASP A 85 -6.48 24.46 -14.27
CA ASP A 85 -6.57 25.93 -14.20
C ASP A 85 -7.76 26.53 -14.97
N GLY A 86 -8.48 25.73 -15.77
CA GLY A 86 -9.66 26.11 -16.54
C GLY A 86 -10.92 25.30 -16.23
N GLN A 87 -11.00 24.62 -15.08
CA GLN A 87 -12.08 23.67 -14.71
C GLN A 87 -12.17 22.41 -15.59
N GLU A 88 -11.33 22.27 -16.63
CA GLU A 88 -11.16 21.01 -17.33
C GLU A 88 -10.47 20.01 -16.41
N MET A 89 -11.12 18.86 -16.25
CA MET A 89 -10.61 17.76 -15.48
C MET A 89 -9.42 17.12 -16.20
N ARG A 90 -8.28 16.99 -15.53
CA ARG A 90 -7.06 16.38 -16.07
C ARG A 90 -6.63 15.16 -15.27
N VAL A 91 -5.99 14.22 -15.95
CA VAL A 91 -5.41 13.03 -15.31
C VAL A 91 -4.03 13.34 -14.74
N VAL A 92 -3.79 12.92 -13.50
CA VAL A 92 -2.49 13.00 -12.82
C VAL A 92 -2.18 11.67 -12.12
N LEU A 93 -0.90 11.43 -11.87
CA LEU A 93 -0.40 10.22 -11.24
C LEU A 93 0.16 10.55 -9.87
N ALA A 94 -0.24 9.80 -8.85
CA ALA A 94 0.42 9.77 -7.55
C ALA A 94 1.28 8.51 -7.49
N LEU A 95 2.56 8.65 -7.21
CA LEU A 95 3.52 7.56 -7.16
C LEU A 95 4.04 7.40 -5.74
N LEU A 96 3.91 6.20 -5.20
CA LEU A 96 4.53 5.80 -3.94
C LEU A 96 5.92 5.26 -4.24
N ASP A 97 6.94 5.82 -3.58
CA ASP A 97 8.31 5.30 -3.67
C ASP A 97 8.41 3.83 -3.20
N TYR A 98 9.48 3.15 -3.62
CA TYR A 98 9.71 1.76 -3.21
C TYR A 98 9.74 1.57 -1.68
N ALA A 99 10.27 2.57 -0.95
CA ALA A 99 10.34 2.54 0.51
C ALA A 99 8.97 2.75 1.19
N GLY A 100 7.94 3.22 0.48
CA GLY A 100 6.61 3.49 1.04
C GLY A 100 6.58 4.69 1.97
N THR A 101 7.49 5.65 1.79
CA THR A 101 7.70 6.81 2.66
C THR A 101 7.32 8.13 2.00
N GLU A 102 7.38 8.21 0.67
CA GLU A 102 7.14 9.44 -0.08
C GLU A 102 6.10 9.23 -1.17
N ILE A 103 5.16 10.18 -1.26
CA ILE A 103 4.18 10.27 -2.35
C ILE A 103 4.54 11.44 -3.24
N ARG A 104 4.78 11.16 -4.52
CA ARG A 104 5.12 12.18 -5.53
C ARG A 104 3.98 12.32 -6.53
N MET A 105 3.60 13.56 -6.85
CA MET A 105 2.63 13.85 -7.91
C MET A 105 3.37 14.10 -9.21
N GLN A 106 2.99 13.39 -10.27
CA GLN A 106 3.59 13.52 -11.59
C GLN A 106 2.50 13.76 -12.64
N ALA A 107 2.79 14.64 -13.60
CA ALA A 107 2.01 14.70 -14.83
C ALA A 107 2.33 13.47 -15.69
N PRO A 108 1.36 12.92 -16.43
CA PRO A 108 1.65 11.80 -17.31
C PRO A 108 2.70 12.16 -18.37
N ASP A 109 3.53 11.18 -18.69
CA ASP A 109 4.60 11.24 -19.68
C ASP A 109 4.48 10.07 -20.68
N GLU A 110 5.48 9.91 -21.55
CA GLU A 110 5.46 8.88 -22.60
C GLU A 110 5.49 7.45 -22.02
N GLU A 111 6.17 7.24 -20.89
CA GLU A 111 6.25 5.94 -20.20
C GLU A 111 4.89 5.57 -19.58
N THR A 112 4.19 6.56 -19.04
CA THR A 112 2.88 6.38 -18.38
C THR A 112 1.68 6.60 -19.31
N ALA A 113 1.91 6.89 -20.60
CA ALA A 113 0.87 7.07 -21.60
C ALA A 113 -0.14 5.91 -21.71
N PRO A 114 0.24 4.62 -21.55
CA PRO A 114 -0.73 3.53 -21.49
C PRO A 114 -1.71 3.64 -20.32
N LEU A 115 -1.27 4.14 -19.16
CA LEU A 115 -2.12 4.32 -17.98
C LEU A 115 -3.15 5.43 -18.20
N VAL A 116 -2.76 6.50 -18.89
CA VAL A 116 -3.69 7.58 -19.27
C VAL A 116 -4.76 7.06 -20.20
N ARG A 117 -4.38 6.32 -21.25
CA ARG A 117 -5.36 5.74 -22.18
C ARG A 117 -6.34 4.79 -21.48
N PHE A 118 -5.85 4.02 -20.51
CA PHE A 118 -6.72 3.17 -19.70
C PHE A 118 -7.65 4.00 -18.82
N ALA A 119 -7.16 5.09 -18.22
CA ALA A 119 -7.98 6.02 -17.45
C ALA A 119 -9.05 6.70 -18.29
N ASP A 120 -8.73 7.16 -19.50
CA ASP A 120 -9.70 7.77 -20.41
C ASP A 120 -10.82 6.77 -20.76
N ALA A 121 -10.46 5.53 -21.13
CA ALA A 121 -11.43 4.48 -21.40
C ALA A 121 -12.29 4.11 -20.18
N PHE A 122 -11.70 4.15 -18.98
CA PHE A 122 -12.42 3.91 -17.73
C PHE A 122 -13.41 5.04 -17.42
N ILE A 123 -13.02 6.31 -17.64
CA ILE A 123 -13.89 7.47 -17.50
C ILE A 123 -15.06 7.39 -18.49
N GLU A 124 -14.81 7.08 -19.76
CA GLU A 124 -15.86 6.91 -20.77
C GLU A 124 -16.88 5.83 -20.37
N LEU A 125 -16.44 4.76 -19.71
CA LEU A 125 -17.34 3.74 -19.21
C LEU A 125 -18.21 4.25 -18.06
N LEU A 126 -17.61 4.97 -17.10
CA LEU A 126 -18.33 5.53 -15.95
C LEU A 126 -19.34 6.59 -16.36
N GLU A 127 -19.02 7.43 -17.35
CA GLU A 127 -19.92 8.49 -17.85
C GLU A 127 -21.11 7.93 -18.66
N ARG A 128 -21.10 6.64 -19.01
CA ARG A 128 -22.17 6.01 -19.81
C ARG A 128 -23.22 5.26 -18.97
N ILE A 129 -23.07 5.20 -17.65
CA ILE A 129 -23.99 4.55 -16.69
C ILE A 129 -24.86 5.60 -16.02
#